data_AF-A0A9D8P2T0-F1
#
_entry.id   AF-A0A9D8P2T0-F1
#
_cell.length_a   1.000
_cell.length_b   1.000
_cell.length_c   1.000
_cell.angle_alpha   90.00
_cell.angle_beta   90.00
_cell.angle_gamma   90.00
#
_symmetry.space_group_name_H-M   'P 1'
#
loop_
_entity.id
_entity.type
_entity.pdbx_description
1 polymer ?
#
loop_
_entity_poly.entity_id
_entity_poly.type
_entity_poly.pdbx_seq_one_letter_code
_entity_poly.pdbx_strand_id
1 'polypeptide(L)' 'APSLQAAARAPDGLIEAFHLPAAPAFTWAVQWHPEWRVMANNFSVALFATFGEAARARATRRQ' A
#
# COMPACT_ATOMS: atom_id res chain seq x y z
N ALA A 1 -21.44 -0.18 0.53
CA ALA A 1 -20.14 0.50 0.35
C ALA A 1 -19.20 -0.47 -0.37
N PRO A 2 -18.32 -0.02 -1.29
CA PRO A 2 -17.29 -0.90 -1.81
C PRO A 2 -16.40 -1.34 -0.63
N SER A 3 -16.36 -2.65 -0.38
CA SER A 3 -15.71 -3.21 0.80
C SER A 3 -14.19 -3.18 0.65
N LEU A 4 -13.49 -2.79 1.71
CA LEU A 4 -12.06 -3.05 1.86
C LEU A 4 -11.79 -4.54 1.61
N GLN A 5 -10.73 -4.85 0.86
CA GLN A 5 -10.35 -6.22 0.52
C GLN A 5 -9.03 -6.58 1.20
N ALA A 6 -9.00 -7.75 1.83
CA ALA A 6 -7.77 -8.29 2.40
C ALA A 6 -6.79 -8.64 1.27
N ALA A 7 -5.56 -8.14 1.37
CA ALA A 7 -4.49 -8.36 0.40
C ALA A 7 -3.39 -9.29 0.92
N ALA A 8 -3.26 -9.44 2.24
CA ALA A 8 -2.33 -10.38 2.85
C ALA A 8 -2.91 -10.93 4.17
N ARG A 9 -2.54 -12.17 4.49
CA ARG A 9 -2.85 -12.83 5.76
C ARG A 9 -1.62 -13.53 6.31
N ALA A 10 -1.44 -13.47 7.63
CA ALA A 10 -0.48 -14.31 8.34
C ALA A 10 -0.99 -15.77 8.43
N PRO A 11 -0.12 -16.75 8.76
CA PRO A 11 -0.51 -18.16 8.86
C PRO A 11 -1.62 -18.46 9.87
N ASP A 12 -1.79 -17.61 10.89
CA ASP A 12 -2.87 -17.68 11.89
C ASP A 12 -4.21 -17.08 11.39
N GLY A 13 -4.23 -16.55 10.17
CA GLY A 13 -5.40 -15.95 9.55
C GLY A 13 -5.56 -14.44 9.78
N LEU A 14 -4.68 -13.81 10.57
CA LEU A 14 -4.70 -12.37 10.82
C LEU A 14 -4.50 -11.60 9.51
N ILE A 15 -5.32 -10.57 9.26
CA ILE A 15 -5.17 -9.71 8.08
C ILE A 15 -3.97 -8.79 8.30
N GLU A 16 -2.98 -8.92 7.43
CA GLU A 16 -1.73 -8.14 7.50
C GLU A 16 -1.71 -6.99 6.51
N ALA A 17 -2.52 -7.04 5.46
CA ALA A 17 -2.69 -5.92 4.53
C ALA A 17 -4.10 -5.90 3.95
N PHE A 18 -4.57 -4.69 3.61
CA PHE A 18 -5.82 -4.50 2.89
C PHE A 18 -5.71 -3.29 1.94
N HIS A 19 -6.60 -3.27 0.96
CA HIS A 19 -6.71 -2.15 0.04
C HIS A 19 -8.17 -1.86 -0.31
N LEU A 20 -8.42 -0.70 -0.90
CA LEU A 20 -9.73 -0.30 -1.40
C LEU A 20 -9.70 -0.25 -2.93
N PRO A 21 -10.14 -1.32 -3.65
CA PRO A 21 -10.09 -1.36 -5.11
C PRO A 21 -10.89 -0.24 -5.79
N ALA A 22 -11.97 0.21 -5.15
CA ALA A 22 -12.81 1.29 -5.67
C ALA A 22 -12.21 2.69 -5.45
N ALA A 23 -11.06 2.81 -4.78
CA ALA A 23 -10.44 4.10 -4.56
C ALA A 23 -9.85 4.64 -5.87
N PRO A 24 -10.02 5.94 -6.18
CA PRO A 24 -9.51 6.56 -7.41
C PRO A 24 -7.99 6.80 -7.41
N ALA A 25 -7.31 6.41 -6.33
CA ALA A 25 -5.89 6.57 -6.13
C ALA A 25 -5.36 5.46 -5.22
N PHE A 26 -4.03 5.34 -5.15
CA PHE A 26 -3.35 4.37 -4.30
C PHE A 26 -3.88 4.43 -2.86
N THR A 27 -4.52 3.35 -2.43
CA THR A 27 -5.15 3.21 -1.11
C THR A 27 -4.88 1.81 -0.59
N TRP A 28 -3.76 1.66 0.11
CA TRP A 28 -3.28 0.42 0.70
C TRP A 28 -2.87 0.67 2.14
N ALA A 29 -3.07 -0.31 3.01
CA ALA A 29 -2.58 -0.32 4.38
C ALA A 29 -1.94 -1.68 4.69
N VAL A 30 -0.87 -1.64 5.48
CA VAL A 30 -0.14 -2.81 5.96
C VAL A 30 0.00 -2.71 7.47
N GLN A 31 -0.02 -3.86 8.15
CA GLN A 31 0.07 -3.95 9.61
C GLN A 31 1.52 -4.01 10.10
N TRP A 32 2.43 -4.57 9.30
CA TRP A 32 3.87 -4.56 9.59
C TRP A 32 4.50 -3.19 9.32
N HIS A 33 5.79 -3.05 9.66
CA HIS A 33 6.58 -1.83 9.49
C HIS A 33 7.41 -1.87 8.19
N PRO A 34 6.88 -1.45 7.02
CA PRO A 34 7.64 -1.45 5.77
C PRO A 34 8.82 -0.46 5.78
N GLU A 35 8.79 0.56 6.63
CA GLU A 35 9.85 1.56 6.77
C GLU A 35 11.13 0.98 7.37
N TRP A 36 11.04 -0.11 8.13
CA TRP A 36 12.19 -0.70 8.78
C TRP A 36 13.15 -1.30 7.76
N ARG A 37 14.39 -0.77 7.73
CA ARG A 37 15.45 -1.17 6.80
C ARG A 37 14.97 -1.23 5.34
N VAL A 38 14.20 -0.22 4.91
CA VAL A 38 13.57 -0.16 3.57
C VAL A 38 14.50 -0.59 2.44
N MET A 39 15.74 -0.09 2.40
CA MET A 39 16.69 -0.36 1.32
C MET A 39 17.21 -1.81 1.28
N ALA A 40 17.01 -2.58 2.35
CA ALA A 40 17.37 -3.99 2.45
C ALA A 40 16.18 -4.92 2.19
N ASN A 41 14.98 -4.38 1.97
CA ASN A 41 13.76 -5.14 1.73
C ASN A 41 13.12 -4.71 0.41
N ASN A 42 13.24 -5.57 -0.61
CA ASN A 42 12.71 -5.30 -1.96
C ASN A 42 11.20 -5.03 -1.96
N PHE A 43 10.44 -5.67 -1.07
CA PHE A 43 9.00 -5.42 -0.95
C PHE A 43 8.74 -3.99 -0.46
N SER A 44 9.46 -3.57 0.58
CA SER A 44 9.33 -2.21 1.12
C SER A 44 9.71 -1.15 0.09
N VAL A 45 10.81 -1.36 -0.65
CA VAL A 45 11.21 -0.47 -1.75
C VAL A 45 10.08 -0.34 -2.78
N ALA A 46 9.52 -1.46 -3.23
CA ALA A 46 8.44 -1.46 -4.21
C ALA A 46 7.19 -0.73 -3.68
N LEU A 47 6.78 -1.00 -2.43
CA LEU A 47 5.61 -0.38 -1.82
C LEU A 47 5.74 1.15 -1.79
N PHE A 48 6.88 1.67 -1.32
CA PHE A 48 7.11 3.12 -1.26
C PHE A 48 7.33 3.74 -2.65
N ALA A 49 7.93 3.03 -3.60
CA ALA A 49 8.07 3.49 -4.98
C ALA A 49 6.70 3.70 -5.63
N THR A 50 5.81 2.71 -5.53
CA THR A 50 4.43 2.81 -6.05
C THR A 50 3.63 3.90 -5.36
N PHE A 51 3.76 4.04 -4.04
CA PHE A 51 3.14 5.16 -3.31
C PHE A 51 3.66 6.52 -3.82
N GLY A 52 4.97 6.64 -4.02
CA GLY A 52 5.60 7.86 -4.53
C GLY A 52 5.15 8.23 -5.94
N GLU A 53 4.98 7.25 -6.83
CA GLU A 53 4.40 7.46 -8.16
C GLU A 53 2.96 7.96 -8.09
N ALA A 54 2.13 7.35 -7.25
CA ALA A 54 0.76 7.77 -7.05
C ALA A 54 0.66 9.19 -6.48
N ALA A 55 1.55 9.55 -5.54
CA ALA A 55 1.63 10.89 -4.98
C ALA A 55 2.02 11.93 -6.05
N ARG A 56 3.01 11.63 -6.90
CA ARG A 56 3.39 12.50 -8.04
C ARG A 56 2.25 12.67 -9.03
N ALA A 57 1.59 11.59 -9.43
CA ALA A 57 0.43 11.65 -10.32
C ALA A 57 -0.73 12.47 -9.74
N ARG A 58 -0.94 12.42 -8.41
CA ARG A 58 -1.91 13.29 -7.74
C ARG A 58 -1.47 14.76 -7.76
N ALA A 59 -0.19 15.04 -7.56
CA ALA A 59 0.34 16.41 -7.60
C ALA A 59 0.17 17.04 -8.99
N THR A 60 0.53 16.31 -10.07
CA THR A 60 0.33 16.77 -11.45
C THR A 60 -1.13 17.08 -11.77
N ARG A 61 -2.08 16.26 -11.30
CA ARG A 61 -3.53 16.51 -11.51
C ARG A 61 -4.09 17.71 -10.73
N ARG A 62 -3.34 18.26 -9.76
CA ARG A 62 -3.75 19.45 -8.99
C ARG A 62 -3.21 20.75 -9.58
N GLN A 63 -2.26 20.67 -10.51
CA GLN A 63 -1.75 21.80 -11.28
C GLN A 63 -2.72 22.16 -12.39
#